data_AF-A0A0F0L670-F1
#
_entry.id   AF-A0A0F0L670-F1
#
_cell.length_a   1.000
_cell.length_b   1.000
_cell.length_c   1.000
_cell.angle_alpha   90.00
_cell.angle_beta   90.00
_cell.angle_gamma   90.00
#
_symmetry.space_group_name_H-M   'P 1'
#
loop_
_entity.id
_entity.type
_entity.pdbx_description
1 polymer ?
#
loop_
_entity_poly.entity_id
_entity_poly.type
_entity_poly.pdbx_seq_one_letter_code
_entity_poly.pdbx_strand_id
1 'polypeptide(L)'
;MKLVIVHDDVLRSIKAEMLRDAAAEFRRTAAAGENPQLNIAAACMLEQRAERIVAGEDDHSMLPVDPSVKPNPADLAPSEPESRAG
;
A
#
# COMPACT_ATOMS: atom_id res chain seq x y z
N MET A 1 2.00 4.02 -25.96
CA MET A 1 2.20 4.63 -24.62
C MET A 1 0.86 4.81 -23.93
N LYS A 2 0.47 3.89 -23.03
CA LYS A 2 -0.65 4.06 -22.06
C LYS A 2 -0.69 2.81 -21.14
N LEU A 3 0.19 2.74 -20.14
CA LEU A 3 0.16 1.64 -19.16
C LEU A 3 0.43 2.08 -17.71
N VAL A 4 0.93 3.30 -17.50
CA VAL A 4 1.44 3.73 -16.19
C VAL A 4 0.34 4.28 -15.25
N ILE A 5 -0.75 4.83 -15.80
CA ILE A 5 -1.81 5.49 -15.00
C ILE A 5 -2.65 4.48 -14.22
N VAL A 6 -3.00 3.34 -14.85
CA VAL A 6 -3.84 2.30 -14.21
C VAL A 6 -3.11 1.65 -13.03
N HIS A 7 -1.79 1.51 -13.11
CA HIS A 7 -1.00 0.93 -12.03
C HIS A 7 -0.95 1.85 -10.81
N ASP A 8 -0.83 3.16 -11.00
CA ASP A 8 -0.73 4.14 -9.92
C ASP A 8 -2.05 4.28 -9.12
N ASP A 9 -3.19 4.36 -9.81
CA ASP A 9 -4.51 4.41 -9.16
C ASP A 9 -4.78 3.14 -8.33
N VAL A 10 -4.34 1.97 -8.84
CA VAL A 10 -4.45 0.69 -8.12
C VAL A 10 -3.55 0.69 -6.88
N LEU A 11 -2.30 1.15 -6.99
CA LEU A 11 -1.39 1.26 -5.84
C LEU A 11 -1.92 2.23 -4.77
N ARG A 12 -2.47 3.38 -5.17
CA ARG A 12 -3.11 4.32 -4.25
C ARG A 12 -4.30 3.68 -3.52
N SER A 13 -5.12 2.94 -4.24
CA SER A 13 -6.26 2.23 -3.67
C SER A 13 -5.83 1.19 -2.63
N ILE A 14 -4.82 0.37 -2.94
CA ILE A 14 -4.28 -0.65 -2.02
C ILE A 14 -3.69 0.01 -0.77
N LYS A 15 -2.87 1.06 -0.92
CA LYS A 15 -2.31 1.78 0.23
C LYS A 15 -3.41 2.36 1.13
N ALA A 16 -4.44 2.97 0.54
CA ALA A 16 -5.55 3.54 1.29
C ALA A 16 -6.36 2.46 2.04
N GLU A 17 -6.58 1.30 1.42
CA GLU A 17 -7.25 0.16 2.05
C GLU A 17 -6.46 -0.36 3.26
N MET A 18 -5.15 -0.57 3.12
CA MET A 18 -4.29 -1.01 4.23
C MET A 18 -4.32 -0.04 5.43
N LEU A 19 -4.35 1.27 5.16
CA LEU A 19 -4.47 2.28 6.23
C LEU A 19 -5.83 2.24 6.92
N ARG A 20 -6.91 2.00 6.17
CA ARG A 20 -8.27 1.86 6.74
C ARG A 20 -8.40 0.60 7.59
N ASP A 21 -7.80 -0.50 7.16
CA ASP A 21 -7.78 -1.74 7.94
C ASP A 21 -7.03 -1.55 9.26
N ALA A 22 -5.86 -0.92 9.23
CA ALA A 22 -5.12 -0.55 10.43
C ALA A 22 -5.95 0.39 11.34
N ALA A 23 -6.62 1.40 10.78
CA ALA A 23 -7.50 2.28 11.56
C ALA A 23 -8.66 1.51 12.23
N ALA A 24 -9.22 0.51 11.55
CA ALA A 24 -10.25 -0.37 12.12
C ALA A 24 -9.71 -1.21 13.27
N GLU A 25 -8.47 -1.72 13.19
CA GLU A 25 -7.81 -2.39 14.30
C GLU A 25 -7.64 -1.49 15.52
N PHE A 26 -7.13 -0.28 15.33
CA PHE A 26 -7.01 0.70 16.42
C PHE A 26 -8.36 1.01 17.08
N ARG A 27 -9.44 1.14 16.29
CA ARG A 27 -10.79 1.30 16.86
C ARG A 27 -11.25 0.08 17.67
N ARG A 28 -10.95 -1.14 17.23
CA ARG A 28 -11.24 -2.35 18.01
C ARG A 28 -10.48 -2.36 19.33
N THR A 29 -9.19 -1.99 19.31
CA THR A 29 -8.36 -1.89 20.52
C THR A 29 -8.87 -0.80 21.47
N ALA A 30 -9.30 0.34 20.94
CA ALA A 30 -9.93 1.39 21.74
C ALA A 30 -11.25 0.91 22.39
N ALA A 31 -12.08 0.17 21.64
CA ALA A 31 -13.33 -0.40 22.14
C ALA A 31 -13.10 -1.48 23.20
N ALA A 32 -11.95 -2.15 23.18
CA ALA A 32 -11.51 -3.06 24.24
C ALA A 32 -11.01 -2.35 25.51
N GLY A 33 -10.94 -1.01 25.50
CA GLY A 33 -10.55 -0.20 26.66
C GLY A 33 -9.04 0.07 26.78
N GLU A 34 -8.23 -0.44 25.85
CA GLU A 34 -6.81 -0.18 25.83
C GLU A 34 -6.55 1.22 25.26
N ASN A 35 -5.94 2.09 26.07
CA ASN A 35 -5.58 3.48 25.72
C ASN A 35 -6.54 4.16 24.72
N PRO A 36 -7.86 4.28 25.04
CA PRO A 36 -8.86 4.58 24.02
C PRO A 36 -8.60 5.89 23.27
N GLN A 37 -8.09 6.91 23.98
CA GLN A 37 -7.77 8.21 23.40
C GLN A 37 -6.66 8.12 22.35
N LEU A 38 -5.57 7.39 22.64
CA LEU A 38 -4.45 7.24 21.72
C LEU A 38 -4.84 6.40 20.50
N ASN A 39 -5.58 5.32 20.73
CA ASN A 39 -6.02 4.44 19.66
C ASN A 39 -7.05 5.11 18.73
N ILE A 40 -7.98 5.90 19.26
CA ILE A 40 -8.88 6.72 18.43
C ILE A 40 -8.08 7.77 17.65
N ALA A 41 -7.12 8.46 18.28
CA ALA A 41 -6.28 9.43 17.58
C ALA A 41 -5.48 8.79 16.43
N ALA A 42 -4.87 7.62 16.68
CA ALA A 42 -4.15 6.85 15.66
C ALA A 42 -5.06 6.45 14.49
N ALA A 43 -6.27 5.94 14.78
CA ALA A 43 -7.25 5.61 13.75
C ALA A 43 -7.62 6.82 12.88
N CYS A 44 -7.89 7.97 13.49
CA CYS A 44 -8.20 9.20 12.76
C CYS A 44 -7.05 9.67 11.86
N MET A 45 -5.81 9.62 12.35
CA MET A 45 -4.63 9.99 11.54
C MET A 45 -4.46 9.09 10.31
N LEU A 46 -4.69 7.78 10.47
CA LEU A 46 -4.59 6.81 9.39
C LEU A 46 -5.69 7.01 8.33
N GLU A 47 -6.91 7.32 8.74
CA GLU A 47 -8.01 7.64 7.82
C GLU A 47 -7.77 8.93 7.03
N GLN A 48 -7.36 9.99 7.72
CA GLN A 48 -6.98 11.26 7.07
C GLN A 48 -5.88 11.03 6.05
N ARG A 49 -4.90 10.17 6.37
CA ARG A 49 -3.85 9.82 5.42
C ARG A 49 -4.38 9.01 4.24
N ALA A 50 -5.25 8.04 4.48
CA ALA A 50 -5.88 7.26 3.41
C ALA A 50 -6.64 8.15 2.41
N GLU A 51 -7.39 9.13 2.93
CA GLU A 51 -8.10 10.13 2.12
C GLU A 51 -7.14 10.96 1.26
N ARG A 52 -6.05 11.45 1.85
CA ARG A 52 -5.01 12.21 1.12
C ARG A 52 -4.33 11.37 0.03
N ILE A 53 -4.08 10.08 0.27
CA ILE A 53 -3.53 9.17 -0.76
C ILE A 53 -4.51 9.00 -1.92
N VAL A 54 -5.80 8.77 -1.64
CA VAL A 54 -6.82 8.66 -2.70
C VAL A 54 -6.94 9.96 -3.50
N ALA A 55 -6.83 11.11 -2.83
CA ALA A 55 -6.82 12.42 -3.48
C ALA A 55 -5.53 12.71 -4.29
N GLY A 56 -4.49 11.89 -4.16
CA GLY A 56 -3.18 12.09 -4.81
C GLY A 56 -2.29 13.12 -4.10
N GLU A 57 -2.62 13.52 -2.87
CA GLU A 57 -1.91 14.54 -2.09
C GLU A 57 -0.79 13.99 -1.18
N ASP A 58 -0.76 12.67 -0.95
CA ASP A 58 0.23 11.97 -0.10
C ASP A 58 0.82 10.74 -0.80
N ASP A 59 0.81 10.73 -2.14
CA ASP A 59 1.28 9.59 -2.91
C ASP A 59 2.75 9.71 -3.29
N HIS A 60 3.60 9.06 -2.50
CA HIS A 60 5.01 8.84 -2.81
C HIS A 60 5.23 7.48 -3.51
N SER A 61 4.28 6.99 -4.33
CA SER A 61 4.40 5.77 -5.17
C SER A 61 5.50 5.86 -6.23
N MET A 62 5.98 7.07 -6.53
CA MET A 62 7.15 7.30 -7.38
C MET A 62 8.40 6.77 -6.66
N LEU A 63 8.66 5.47 -6.78
CA LEU A 63 10.04 5.02 -6.75
C LEU A 63 10.76 5.81 -7.86
N PRO A 64 11.85 6.52 -7.57
CA PRO A 64 12.67 7.06 -8.63
C PRO A 64 13.18 5.86 -9.43
N VAL A 65 12.57 5.60 -10.58
CA VAL A 65 13.13 4.69 -11.56
C VAL A 65 14.37 5.40 -12.05
N ASP A 66 15.54 5.00 -11.56
CA ASP A 66 16.80 5.46 -12.14
C ASP A 66 16.77 5.03 -13.62
N PRO A 67 16.75 5.99 -14.57
CA PRO A 67 16.70 5.65 -16.00
C PRO A 67 17.96 4.91 -16.47
N SER A 68 18.98 4.78 -15.63
CA SER A 68 20.22 4.02 -15.86
C SER A 68 20.10 2.54 -15.47
N VAL A 69 19.08 2.16 -14.68
CA VAL A 69 18.82 0.76 -14.33
C VAL A 69 18.15 0.08 -15.51
N LYS A 70 18.95 -0.59 -16.35
CA LYS A 70 18.42 -1.51 -17.36
C LYS A 70 17.75 -2.67 -16.64
N PRO A 71 16.51 -3.05 -17.00
CA PRO A 71 15.89 -4.24 -16.46
C PRO A 71 16.82 -5.43 -16.71
N ASN A 72 17.22 -6.13 -15.65
CA ASN A 72 17.97 -7.36 -15.78
C ASN A 72 17.00 -8.40 -16.38
N PRO A 73 17.28 -8.98 -17.55
CA PRO A 73 16.38 -9.96 -18.16
C PRO A 73 16.13 -11.19 -17.27
N ALA A 74 16.95 -11.42 -16.24
CA ALA A 74 16.72 -12.47 -15.25
C ALA A 74 15.52 -12.18 -14.32
N ASP A 75 15.16 -10.91 -14.09
CA ASP A 75 14.05 -10.52 -13.21
C ASP A 75 12.67 -10.62 -13.90
N LEU A 76 12.67 -10.85 -15.22
CA LEU A 76 11.46 -10.95 -16.06
C LEU A 76 11.15 -12.39 -16.48
N ALA A 77 11.96 -13.36 -16.08
CA ALA A 77 11.64 -14.76 -16.33
C ALA A 77 10.49 -15.18 -15.40
N PRO A 78 9.36 -15.68 -15.92
CA PRO A 78 8.36 -16.30 -15.06
C PRO A 78 9.04 -17.44 -14.30
N SER A 79 8.95 -17.42 -12.97
CA SER A 79 9.43 -18.51 -12.13
C SER A 79 8.79 -19.80 -12.65
N GLU A 80 9.60 -20.72 -13.15
CA GLU A 80 9.10 -22.02 -13.59
C GLU A 80 8.33 -22.66 -12.42
N PRO A 81 7.17 -23.29 -12.67
CA PRO A 81 6.51 -24.03 -11.63
C PRO A 81 7.42 -25.19 -11.23
N GLU A 82 7.83 -25.23 -9.95
CA GLU A 82 8.57 -26.34 -9.37
C GLU A 82 7.86 -27.66 -9.71
N SER A 83 8.39 -28.35 -10.73
CA SER A 83 7.88 -29.65 -11.13
C SER A 83 8.30 -30.66 -10.08
N ARG A 84 7.33 -30.99 -9.23
CA ARG A 84 7.27 -32.16 -8.37
C ARG A 84 7.53 -33.44 -9.18
N ALA A 85 8.70 -34.06 -8.98
CA ALA A 85 8.99 -35.49 -9.19
C ALA A 85 10.41 -35.77 -8.67
N GLY A 86 10.73 -36.79 -7.89
CA GLY A 86 9.99 -37.92 -7.32
C GLY A 86 10.90 -38.63 -6.32
#